data_AF-A0A6J7IPL1-F1
#
_entry.id   AF-A0A6J7IPL1-F1
#
_cell.length_a   1.000
_cell.length_b   1.000
_cell.length_c   1.000
_cell.angle_alpha   90.00
_cell.angle_beta   90.00
_cell.angle_gamma   90.00
#
_symmetry.space_group_name_H-M   'P 1'
#
loop_
_entity.id
_entity.type
_entity.pdbx_description
1 polymer ?
#
loop_
_entity_poly.entity_id
_entity_poly.type
_entity_poly.pdbx_seq_one_letter_code
_entity_poly.pdbx_strand_id
1 'polypeptide(L)'
;MPPFLELIEKERGAIIESMRTRSVQTNEVGRSAVLALAFGRALQDVSTAASLFEIGPSAGLNLYVDHFHIDYSRDDRTVASIGPEPSSVRLHCEIRGPNTPPLPTKSFDLASRSGLDPNPINVLSDSECRWLQACIWPGIPDRPQRLLAALDIARQSPPRLVAGDAVTDLAAALDGIPTSDHLIIFSTWVLAYINADGRQAVLHTIDQLGATRDLDFITFEEPRFTPWVESADARVFDNYLGEGTPTQLSLRSWRGGVATTTPLAIAHPHGRWIHWLEENHG
;
A
#
# COMPACT_ATOMS: atom_id res chain seq x y z
N MET A 1 36.62 -9.61 4.72
CA MET A 1 35.73 -10.33 5.67
C MET A 1 36.12 -10.24 7.15
N PRO A 2 37.39 -10.09 7.58
CA PRO A 2 37.72 -10.02 9.02
C PRO A 2 36.95 -8.94 9.81
N PRO A 3 36.74 -7.71 9.30
CA PRO A 3 36.00 -6.67 10.02
C PRO A 3 34.52 -7.01 10.27
N PHE A 4 33.91 -7.85 9.43
CA PHE A 4 32.50 -8.24 9.60
C PHE A 4 32.33 -9.28 10.70
N LEU A 5 33.25 -10.25 10.79
CA LEU A 5 33.25 -11.24 11.87
C LEU A 5 33.54 -10.60 13.22
N GLU A 6 34.49 -9.66 13.27
CA GLU A 6 34.77 -8.87 14.48
C GLU A 6 33.55 -8.03 14.92
N LEU A 7 32.85 -7.41 13.96
CA LEU A 7 31.61 -6.68 14.25
C LEU A 7 30.52 -7.60 14.81
N ILE A 8 30.31 -8.77 14.20
CA ILE A 8 29.33 -9.76 14.70
C ILE A 8 29.70 -10.22 16.10
N GLU A 9 30.96 -10.51 16.38
CA GLU A 9 31.38 -10.94 17.71
C GLU A 9 31.18 -9.84 18.75
N LYS A 10 31.56 -8.62 18.41
CA LYS A 10 31.40 -7.44 19.27
C LYS A 10 29.93 -7.13 19.56
N GLU A 11 29.07 -7.19 18.54
CA GLU A 11 27.65 -6.80 18.63
C GLU A 11 26.71 -8.00 18.84
N ARG A 12 27.27 -9.19 19.13
CA ARG A 12 26.54 -10.47 19.20
C ARG A 12 25.26 -10.39 20.05
N GLY A 13 25.35 -9.79 21.23
CA GLY A 13 24.22 -9.65 22.14
C GLY A 13 23.09 -8.80 21.54
N ALA A 14 23.43 -7.65 20.96
CA ALA A 14 22.46 -6.74 20.34
C ALA A 14 21.80 -7.35 19.09
N ILE A 15 22.58 -8.11 18.30
CA ILE A 15 22.06 -8.84 17.13
C ILE A 15 21.05 -9.90 17.57
N ILE A 16 21.40 -10.74 18.54
CA ILE A 16 20.51 -11.80 19.05
C ILE A 16 19.22 -11.19 19.60
N GLU A 17 19.32 -10.10 20.36
CA GLU A 17 18.15 -9.41 20.89
C GLU A 17 17.24 -8.86 19.79
N SER A 18 17.84 -8.22 18.77
CA SER A 18 17.09 -7.70 17.62
C SER A 18 16.39 -8.82 16.84
N MET A 19 17.06 -9.96 16.62
CA MET A 19 16.48 -11.13 15.94
C MET A 19 15.33 -11.76 16.72
N ARG A 20 15.31 -11.63 18.06
CA ARG A 20 14.25 -12.17 18.91
C ARG A 20 13.04 -11.26 19.04
N THR A 21 13.27 -9.95 19.03
CA THR A 21 12.25 -8.96 19.38
C THR A 21 11.70 -8.19 18.19
N ARG A 22 12.38 -8.22 17.04
CA ARG A 22 11.99 -7.47 15.86
C ARG A 22 11.69 -8.41 14.69
N SER A 23 10.66 -8.07 13.94
CA SER A 23 10.35 -8.68 12.66
C SER A 23 10.89 -7.85 11.50
N VAL A 24 11.04 -8.50 10.35
CA VAL A 24 11.26 -7.78 9.09
C VAL A 24 10.03 -6.93 8.80
N GLN A 25 10.25 -5.66 8.50
CA GLN A 25 9.22 -4.67 8.23
C GLN A 25 9.43 -4.12 6.82
N THR A 26 8.49 -4.37 5.92
CA THR A 26 8.58 -3.88 4.53
C THR A 26 7.57 -2.77 4.32
N ASN A 27 8.05 -1.53 4.14
CA ASN A 27 7.20 -0.40 3.74
C ASN A 27 7.64 0.11 2.36
N GLU A 28 7.21 -0.56 1.30
CA GLU A 28 7.60 -0.19 -0.08
C GLU A 28 6.80 1.01 -0.58
N VAL A 29 7.40 2.21 -0.49
CA VAL A 29 6.84 3.48 -0.96
C VAL A 29 6.48 3.46 -2.46
N GLY A 30 7.20 2.70 -3.28
CA GLY A 30 6.93 2.59 -4.72
C GLY A 30 5.52 2.07 -5.05
N ARG A 31 4.90 1.31 -4.13
CA ARG A 31 3.51 0.84 -4.30
C ARG A 31 2.51 1.98 -4.37
N SER A 32 2.83 3.15 -3.81
CA SER A 32 2.00 4.35 -3.90
C SER A 32 1.72 4.77 -5.35
N ALA A 33 2.61 4.46 -6.30
CA ALA A 33 2.36 4.74 -7.72
C ALA A 33 1.20 3.91 -8.29
N VAL A 34 0.99 2.69 -7.80
CA VAL A 34 -0.14 1.83 -8.19
C VAL A 34 -1.38 2.19 -7.38
N LEU A 35 -1.22 2.44 -6.07
CA LEU A 35 -2.32 2.82 -5.18
C LEU A 35 -3.00 4.14 -5.60
N ALA A 36 -2.23 5.12 -6.08
CA ALA A 36 -2.79 6.38 -6.56
C ALA A 36 -3.86 6.19 -7.65
N LEU A 37 -3.66 5.23 -8.56
CA LEU A 37 -4.64 4.90 -9.59
C LEU A 37 -5.90 4.25 -9.00
N ALA A 38 -5.76 3.36 -8.02
CA ALA A 38 -6.90 2.76 -7.32
C ALA A 38 -7.67 3.78 -6.47
N PHE A 39 -6.98 4.71 -5.80
CA PHE A 39 -7.62 5.81 -5.08
C PHE A 39 -8.36 6.73 -6.03
N GLY A 40 -7.77 7.07 -7.18
CA GLY A 40 -8.46 7.82 -8.24
C GLY A 40 -9.74 7.12 -8.70
N ARG A 41 -9.67 5.80 -8.92
CA ARG A 41 -10.81 4.98 -9.31
C ARG A 41 -11.90 4.93 -8.23
N ALA A 42 -11.53 4.76 -6.98
CA ALA A 42 -12.46 4.70 -5.84
C ALA A 42 -13.16 6.04 -5.58
N LEU A 43 -12.43 7.14 -5.77
CA LEU A 43 -12.91 8.50 -5.49
C LEU A 43 -13.59 9.19 -6.68
N GLN A 44 -13.67 8.54 -7.85
CA GLN A 44 -14.20 9.14 -9.07
C GLN A 44 -15.61 9.72 -8.90
N ASP A 45 -16.47 9.03 -8.15
CA ASP A 45 -17.87 9.41 -7.91
C ASP A 45 -18.12 9.87 -6.46
N VAL A 46 -17.04 10.19 -5.72
CA VAL A 46 -17.10 10.62 -4.32
C VAL A 46 -16.89 12.13 -4.24
N SER A 47 -17.80 12.83 -3.55
CA SER A 47 -17.76 14.29 -3.39
C SER A 47 -17.36 14.77 -2.00
N THR A 48 -17.28 13.86 -1.03
CA THR A 48 -16.83 14.13 0.34
C THR A 48 -15.32 13.94 0.45
N ALA A 49 -14.72 14.52 1.49
CA ALA A 49 -13.34 14.19 1.85
C ALA A 49 -13.21 12.69 2.16
N ALA A 50 -12.01 12.14 1.96
CA ALA A 50 -11.71 10.73 2.17
C ALA A 50 -10.84 10.52 3.41
N SER A 51 -11.11 9.43 4.13
CA SER A 51 -10.30 8.96 5.24
C SER A 51 -9.61 7.65 4.83
N LEU A 52 -8.28 7.63 4.88
CA LEU A 52 -7.48 6.45 4.53
C LEU A 52 -7.20 5.60 5.76
N PHE A 53 -7.39 4.29 5.62
CA PHE A 53 -7.05 3.28 6.61
C PHE A 53 -6.21 2.16 5.99
N GLU A 54 -4.94 2.03 6.37
CA GLU A 54 -4.07 0.94 5.91
C GLU A 54 -4.07 -0.23 6.91
N ILE A 55 -4.24 -1.45 6.42
CA ILE A 55 -4.00 -2.68 7.17
C ILE A 55 -2.53 -3.08 6.96
N GLY A 56 -1.79 -3.28 8.06
CA GLY A 56 -0.34 -3.54 8.02
C GLY A 56 0.51 -2.38 7.46
N PRO A 57 0.33 -1.13 7.91
CA PRO A 57 1.04 0.03 7.38
C PRO A 57 2.56 0.01 7.61
N SER A 58 3.08 -0.78 8.56
CA SER A 58 4.43 -0.60 9.11
C SER A 58 4.64 0.83 9.64
N ALA A 59 5.28 1.73 8.88
CA ALA A 59 5.42 3.15 9.21
C ALA A 59 4.33 4.05 8.59
N GLY A 60 3.39 3.48 7.82
CA GLY A 60 2.28 4.21 7.21
C GLY A 60 2.68 5.07 6.02
N LEU A 61 3.81 4.77 5.36
CA LEU A 61 4.34 5.65 4.30
C LEU A 61 3.46 5.69 3.04
N ASN A 62 2.66 4.65 2.76
CA ASN A 62 1.74 4.65 1.63
C ASN A 62 0.48 5.51 1.88
N LEU A 63 0.22 5.93 3.14
CA LEU A 63 -0.85 6.88 3.47
C LEU A 63 -0.55 8.30 2.94
N TYR A 64 0.68 8.58 2.51
CA TYR A 64 1.13 9.90 2.01
C TYR A 64 1.21 9.96 0.49
N VAL A 65 0.46 9.10 -0.21
CA VAL A 65 0.37 9.09 -1.68
C VAL A 65 0.15 10.48 -2.30
N ASP A 66 -0.59 11.35 -1.62
CA ASP A 66 -0.92 12.72 -2.05
C ASP A 66 0.25 13.72 -1.90
N HIS A 67 1.30 13.33 -1.19
CA HIS A 67 2.53 14.11 -1.04
C HIS A 67 3.65 13.68 -2.02
N PHE A 68 3.43 12.63 -2.82
CA PHE A 68 4.44 12.09 -3.73
C PHE A 68 4.22 12.58 -5.16
N HIS A 69 5.31 12.83 -5.87
CA HIS A 69 5.26 13.09 -7.32
C HIS A 69 5.39 11.78 -8.07
N ILE A 70 4.46 11.50 -8.99
CA ILE A 70 4.39 10.22 -9.69
C ILE A 70 4.34 10.48 -11.19
N ASP A 71 5.37 10.01 -11.90
CA ASP A 71 5.43 9.99 -13.35
C ASP A 71 4.96 8.64 -13.89
N TYR A 72 3.95 8.67 -14.78
CA TYR A 72 3.52 7.52 -15.54
C TYR A 72 4.07 7.57 -16.95
N SER A 73 4.69 6.49 -17.39
CA SER A 73 5.23 6.35 -18.74
C SER A 73 4.53 5.27 -19.54
N ARG A 74 4.64 5.37 -20.87
CA ARG A 74 4.30 4.31 -21.81
C ARG A 74 5.24 4.45 -23.00
N ASP A 75 5.83 3.34 -23.43
CA ASP A 75 6.82 3.32 -24.53
C ASP A 75 7.93 4.37 -24.33
N ASP A 76 8.51 4.40 -23.13
CA ASP A 76 9.58 5.33 -22.69
C ASP A 76 9.21 6.83 -22.74
N ARG A 77 7.92 7.17 -22.84
CA ARG A 77 7.43 8.55 -22.83
C ARG A 77 6.55 8.78 -21.62
N THR A 78 6.78 9.87 -20.89
CA THR A 78 5.86 10.31 -19.84
C THR A 78 4.52 10.68 -20.48
N VAL A 79 3.45 10.00 -20.06
CA VAL A 79 2.08 10.23 -20.52
C VAL A 79 1.25 10.98 -19.49
N ALA A 80 1.65 10.94 -18.22
CA ALA A 80 1.03 11.70 -17.16
C ALA A 80 1.98 11.91 -15.99
N SER A 81 1.78 13.00 -15.25
CA SER A 81 2.43 13.26 -13.97
C SER A 81 1.36 13.73 -12.99
N ILE A 82 1.36 13.20 -11.77
CA ILE A 82 0.42 13.60 -10.71
C ILE A 82 1.15 13.91 -9.42
N GLY A 83 0.45 14.62 -8.52
CA GLY A 83 0.97 15.00 -7.22
C GLY A 83 1.74 16.32 -7.23
N PRO A 84 2.25 16.75 -6.07
CA PRO A 84 2.92 18.03 -5.93
C PRO A 84 4.25 18.08 -6.68
N GLU A 85 4.58 19.27 -7.17
CA GLU A 85 5.88 19.60 -7.76
C GLU A 85 6.37 20.92 -7.12
N PRO A 86 7.46 20.91 -6.33
CA PRO A 86 8.36 19.79 -6.07
C PRO A 86 7.83 18.79 -5.01
N SER A 87 8.25 17.52 -5.11
CA SER A 87 8.21 16.54 -4.02
C SER A 87 9.58 15.89 -3.83
N SER A 88 9.96 15.59 -2.58
CA SER A 88 11.19 14.86 -2.25
C SER A 88 11.08 13.36 -2.58
N VAL A 89 9.86 12.84 -2.74
CA VAL A 89 9.59 11.47 -3.18
C VAL A 89 9.09 11.51 -4.62
N ARG A 90 9.93 11.02 -5.53
CA ARG A 90 9.58 10.81 -6.93
C ARG A 90 9.43 9.33 -7.23
N LEU A 91 8.29 8.97 -7.81
CA LEU A 91 7.98 7.62 -8.25
C LEU A 91 7.84 7.59 -9.77
N HIS A 92 8.17 6.44 -10.35
CA HIS A 92 7.96 6.18 -11.76
C HIS A 92 7.20 4.86 -11.92
N CYS A 93 6.18 4.86 -12.76
CA CYS A 93 5.39 3.67 -13.05
C CYS A 93 5.10 3.56 -14.55
N GLU A 94 5.58 2.49 -15.17
CA GLU A 94 5.32 2.18 -16.57
C GLU A 94 3.91 1.58 -16.74
N ILE A 95 3.07 2.20 -17.55
CA ILE A 95 1.76 1.67 -17.95
C ILE A 95 1.98 0.73 -19.14
N ARG A 96 1.66 -0.55 -18.92
CA ARG A 96 1.76 -1.64 -19.89
C ARG A 96 0.38 -2.15 -20.30
N GLY A 97 0.36 -2.95 -21.37
CA GLY A 97 -0.87 -3.51 -21.93
C GLY A 97 -1.67 -2.47 -22.73
N PRO A 98 -2.77 -2.87 -23.38
CA PRO A 98 -3.52 -2.00 -24.28
C PRO A 98 -4.30 -0.90 -23.56
N ASN A 99 -4.67 -1.12 -22.29
CA ASN A 99 -5.55 -0.24 -21.55
C ASN A 99 -4.76 0.82 -20.76
N THR A 100 -5.35 2.00 -20.60
CA THR A 100 -4.81 3.10 -19.80
C THR A 100 -5.72 3.30 -18.58
N PRO A 101 -5.19 3.33 -17.34
CA PRO A 101 -6.00 3.58 -16.15
C PRO A 101 -6.62 5.00 -16.18
N PRO A 102 -7.76 5.23 -15.48
CA PRO A 102 -8.24 6.59 -15.25
C PRO A 102 -7.22 7.34 -14.40
N LEU A 103 -6.57 8.33 -15.00
CA LEU A 103 -5.54 9.12 -14.34
C LEU A 103 -6.20 10.17 -13.43
N PRO A 104 -5.81 10.25 -12.14
CA PRO A 104 -6.32 11.28 -11.24
C PRO A 104 -6.01 12.69 -11.78
N THR A 105 -7.05 13.49 -12.03
CA THR A 105 -6.91 14.88 -12.52
C THR A 105 -6.91 15.91 -11.40
N LYS A 106 -7.24 15.50 -10.18
CA LYS A 106 -7.30 16.34 -8.98
C LYS A 106 -6.49 15.68 -7.86
N SER A 107 -5.95 16.50 -6.97
CA SER A 107 -5.39 16.02 -5.71
C SER A 107 -6.48 15.34 -4.87
N PHE A 108 -6.07 14.36 -4.07
CA PHE A 108 -6.95 13.69 -3.13
C PHE A 108 -7.29 14.63 -1.97
N ASP A 109 -8.58 14.84 -1.71
CA ASP A 109 -9.04 15.54 -0.50
C ASP A 109 -9.06 14.56 0.67
N LEU A 110 -7.94 14.46 1.39
CA LEU A 110 -7.76 13.51 2.48
C LEU A 110 -7.95 14.16 3.84
N ALA A 111 -9.02 13.77 4.55
CA ALA A 111 -9.33 14.26 5.90
C ALA A 111 -8.49 13.60 6.99
N SER A 112 -8.19 12.30 6.87
CA SER A 112 -7.41 11.57 7.86
C SER A 112 -6.61 10.41 7.29
N ARG A 113 -5.56 10.02 8.02
CA ARG A 113 -4.65 8.90 7.73
C ARG A 113 -4.47 8.07 8.99
N SER A 114 -4.85 6.81 8.92
CA SER A 114 -4.69 5.88 10.04
C SER A 114 -4.37 4.47 9.55
N GLY A 115 -4.00 3.60 10.48
CA GLY A 115 -3.82 2.20 10.15
C GLY A 115 -3.61 1.32 11.37
N LEU A 116 -3.66 0.01 11.14
CA LEU A 116 -3.55 -1.03 12.16
C LEU A 116 -2.43 -1.99 11.79
N ASP A 117 -1.41 -2.06 12.63
CA ASP A 117 -0.24 -2.93 12.46
C ASP A 117 0.04 -3.67 13.78
N PRO A 118 0.47 -4.93 13.79
CA PRO A 118 0.89 -5.57 15.03
C PRO A 118 2.09 -4.91 15.70
N ASN A 119 2.99 -4.29 14.90
CA ASN A 119 4.22 -3.66 15.37
C ASN A 119 4.49 -2.36 14.56
N PRO A 120 3.66 -1.32 14.72
CA PRO A 120 3.79 -0.10 13.92
C PRO A 120 5.12 0.60 14.21
N ILE A 121 5.73 1.16 13.17
CA ILE A 121 6.97 1.92 13.27
C ILE A 121 6.62 3.39 13.56
N ASN A 122 7.14 3.90 14.67
CA ASN A 122 7.04 5.31 15.02
C ASN A 122 8.06 6.12 14.20
N VAL A 123 7.56 6.91 13.24
CA VAL A 123 8.39 7.76 12.36
C VAL A 123 9.18 8.84 13.12
N LEU A 124 8.78 9.17 14.36
CA LEU A 124 9.51 10.10 15.24
C LEU A 124 10.64 9.41 16.02
N SER A 125 10.71 8.08 16.01
CA SER A 125 11.76 7.29 16.68
C SER A 125 12.89 6.98 15.71
N ASP A 126 14.03 7.67 15.85
CA ASP A 126 15.19 7.41 15.00
C ASP A 126 15.67 5.95 15.05
N SER A 127 15.50 5.28 16.18
CA SER A 127 15.88 3.87 16.33
C SER A 127 14.98 2.92 15.54
N GLU A 128 13.70 3.23 15.41
CA GLU A 128 12.75 2.43 14.64
C GLU A 128 12.86 2.74 13.14
N CYS A 129 13.05 4.01 12.79
CA CYS A 129 13.37 4.42 11.41
C CYS A 129 14.66 3.75 10.90
N ARG A 130 15.69 3.63 11.75
CA ARG A 130 16.93 2.89 11.40
C ARG A 130 16.66 1.40 11.18
N TRP A 131 15.74 0.81 11.94
CA TRP A 131 15.37 -0.59 11.74
C TRP A 131 14.59 -0.82 10.44
N LEU A 132 13.65 0.07 10.13
CA LEU A 132 12.93 0.04 8.86
C LEU A 132 13.91 0.15 7.68
N GLN A 133 14.92 1.01 7.77
CA GLN A 133 16.00 1.09 6.78
C GLN A 133 16.81 -0.21 6.69
N ALA A 134 17.13 -0.83 7.82
CA ALA A 134 17.86 -2.11 7.86
C ALA A 134 17.07 -3.27 7.21
N CYS A 135 15.74 -3.16 7.12
CA CYS A 135 14.89 -4.14 6.45
C CYS A 135 14.87 -3.99 4.91
N ILE A 136 15.49 -2.96 4.35
CA ILE A 136 15.61 -2.81 2.89
C ILE A 136 16.64 -3.80 2.34
N TRP A 137 16.25 -4.56 1.32
CA TRP A 137 17.15 -5.46 0.61
C TRP A 137 18.30 -4.68 -0.07
N PRO A 138 19.57 -5.15 0.07
CA PRO A 138 20.71 -4.48 -0.54
C PRO A 138 20.69 -4.54 -2.08
N GLY A 139 21.24 -3.52 -2.75
CA GLY A 139 21.47 -3.56 -4.20
C GLY A 139 20.44 -2.85 -5.08
N ILE A 140 19.53 -2.05 -4.50
CA ILE A 140 18.64 -1.16 -5.25
C ILE A 140 18.95 0.28 -4.82
N PRO A 141 19.81 1.00 -5.57
CA PRO A 141 20.43 2.24 -5.10
C PRO A 141 19.47 3.32 -4.64
N ASP A 142 18.28 3.45 -5.24
CA ASP A 142 17.34 4.55 -4.99
C ASP A 142 16.32 4.28 -3.87
N ARG A 143 16.20 3.02 -3.45
CA ARG A 143 15.22 2.60 -2.42
C ARG A 143 15.50 3.24 -1.05
N PRO A 144 16.74 3.23 -0.54
CA PRO A 144 17.05 3.84 0.75
C PRO A 144 16.75 5.35 0.81
N GLN A 145 17.10 6.11 -0.23
CA GLN A 145 16.87 7.56 -0.29
C GLN A 145 15.38 7.85 -0.40
N ARG A 146 14.64 7.08 -1.19
CA ARG A 146 13.18 7.18 -1.24
C ARG A 146 12.53 6.91 0.11
N LEU A 147 12.98 5.88 0.83
CA LEU A 147 12.48 5.58 2.18
C LEU A 147 12.74 6.77 3.12
N LEU A 148 13.96 7.31 3.13
CA LEU A 148 14.32 8.46 3.96
C LEU A 148 13.47 9.69 3.64
N ALA A 149 13.29 10.01 2.36
CA ALA A 149 12.44 11.12 1.93
C ALA A 149 10.97 10.95 2.35
N ALA A 150 10.44 9.72 2.26
CA ALA A 150 9.08 9.42 2.70
C ALA A 150 8.94 9.49 4.23
N LEU A 151 9.95 9.05 4.99
CA LEU A 151 9.98 9.23 6.45
C LEU A 151 9.98 10.72 6.83
N ASP A 152 10.74 11.54 6.11
CA ASP A 152 10.78 12.99 6.36
C ASP A 152 9.45 13.69 6.02
N ILE A 153 8.70 13.21 5.02
CA ILE A 153 7.32 13.64 4.77
C ILE A 153 6.42 13.21 5.94
N ALA A 154 6.46 11.93 6.32
CA ALA A 154 5.59 11.39 7.38
C ALA A 154 5.82 12.08 8.73
N ARG A 155 7.07 12.44 9.06
CA ARG A 155 7.43 13.15 10.30
C ARG A 155 6.77 14.52 10.44
N GLN A 156 6.42 15.18 9.35
CA GLN A 156 5.80 16.51 9.39
C GLN A 156 4.37 16.46 9.92
N SER A 157 3.66 15.36 9.65
CA SER A 157 2.31 15.13 10.15
C SER A 157 2.08 13.62 10.32
N PRO A 158 2.63 12.99 11.39
CA PRO A 158 2.62 11.54 11.56
C PRO A 158 1.22 10.91 11.49
N PRO A 159 1.06 9.71 10.89
CA PRO A 159 -0.25 9.10 10.77
C PRO A 159 -0.66 8.47 12.10
N ARG A 160 -1.97 8.28 12.32
CA ARG A 160 -2.45 7.57 13.50
C ARG A 160 -2.33 6.06 13.29
N LEU A 161 -1.22 5.48 13.75
CA LEU A 161 -1.01 4.03 13.71
C LEU A 161 -1.36 3.41 15.07
N VAL A 162 -2.18 2.36 15.03
CA VAL A 162 -2.59 1.60 16.21
C VAL A 162 -1.91 0.24 16.19
N ALA A 163 -1.36 -0.16 17.34
CA ALA A 163 -0.85 -1.52 17.51
C ALA A 163 -2.02 -2.49 17.70
N GLY A 164 -2.13 -3.52 16.87
CA GLY A 164 -3.16 -4.56 16.99
C GLY A 164 -3.20 -5.55 15.83
N ASP A 165 -3.97 -6.61 15.99
CA ASP A 165 -4.15 -7.67 15.01
C ASP A 165 -5.38 -7.38 14.13
N ALA A 166 -5.19 -7.39 12.81
CA ALA A 166 -6.27 -7.12 11.86
C ALA A 166 -7.44 -8.11 11.96
N VAL A 167 -7.22 -9.33 12.46
CA VAL A 167 -8.27 -10.34 12.64
C VAL A 167 -9.18 -10.01 13.82
N THR A 168 -8.65 -9.39 14.88
CA THR A 168 -9.40 -9.20 16.14
C THR A 168 -9.72 -7.74 16.45
N ASP A 169 -8.89 -6.80 16.00
CA ASP A 169 -8.93 -5.40 16.42
C ASP A 169 -9.42 -4.45 15.31
N LEU A 170 -9.65 -4.94 14.09
CA LEU A 170 -9.98 -4.11 12.94
C LEU A 170 -11.28 -3.31 13.13
N ALA A 171 -12.35 -3.92 13.66
CA ALA A 171 -13.60 -3.21 13.91
C ALA A 171 -13.39 -2.01 14.85
N ALA A 172 -12.76 -2.25 16.00
CA ALA A 172 -12.46 -1.21 16.98
C ALA A 172 -11.53 -0.12 16.43
N ALA A 173 -10.59 -0.48 15.56
CA ALA A 173 -9.70 0.48 14.93
C ALA A 173 -10.42 1.41 13.92
N LEU A 174 -11.51 0.94 13.31
CA LEU A 174 -12.33 1.68 12.35
C LEU A 174 -13.42 2.56 13.00
N ASP A 175 -13.84 2.25 14.23
CA ASP A 175 -14.93 2.96 14.95
C ASP A 175 -14.72 4.47 15.08
N GLY A 176 -13.47 4.94 15.08
CA GLY A 176 -13.12 6.35 15.21
C GLY A 176 -13.21 7.16 13.92
N ILE A 177 -13.51 6.53 12.78
CA ILE A 177 -13.52 7.20 11.48
C ILE A 177 -14.90 7.85 11.25
N PRO A 178 -14.96 9.17 10.99
CA PRO A 178 -16.22 9.85 10.72
C PRO A 178 -17.04 9.20 9.59
N THR A 179 -18.35 9.11 9.78
CA THR A 179 -19.28 8.66 8.73
C THR A 179 -19.55 9.73 7.67
N SER A 180 -19.13 10.98 7.92
CA SER A 180 -19.16 12.07 6.94
C SER A 180 -18.10 11.93 5.85
N ASP A 181 -17.02 11.20 6.15
CA ASP A 181 -15.90 11.00 5.25
C ASP A 181 -16.12 9.72 4.46
N HIS A 182 -15.67 9.70 3.21
CA HIS A 182 -15.60 8.45 2.46
C HIS A 182 -14.43 7.62 2.96
N LEU A 183 -14.69 6.41 3.45
CA LEU A 183 -13.65 5.54 4.00
C LEU A 183 -13.05 4.69 2.90
N ILE A 184 -11.72 4.76 2.76
CA ILE A 184 -10.94 3.82 1.94
C ILE A 184 -10.05 3.00 2.86
N ILE A 185 -10.36 1.72 2.97
CA ILE A 185 -9.50 0.72 3.59
C ILE A 185 -8.58 0.18 2.51
N PHE A 186 -7.30 -0.04 2.80
CA PHE A 186 -6.42 -0.71 1.85
C PHE A 186 -5.36 -1.59 2.50
N SER A 187 -4.82 -2.52 1.72
CA SER A 187 -3.79 -3.45 2.17
C SER A 187 -2.75 -3.66 1.06
N THR A 188 -1.47 -3.76 1.43
CA THR A 188 -0.39 -4.10 0.48
C THR A 188 0.50 -5.23 0.98
N TRP A 189 0.33 -6.43 0.40
CA TRP A 189 1.07 -7.65 0.75
C TRP A 189 0.89 -8.14 2.21
N VAL A 190 0.11 -7.46 3.05
CA VAL A 190 -0.07 -7.83 4.46
C VAL A 190 -0.89 -9.13 4.58
N LEU A 191 -1.80 -9.38 3.64
CA LEU A 191 -2.68 -10.57 3.72
C LEU A 191 -1.89 -11.87 3.56
N ALA A 192 -0.67 -11.83 3.00
CA ALA A 192 0.25 -12.97 2.97
C ALA A 192 0.65 -13.46 4.36
N TYR A 193 0.59 -12.60 5.39
CA TYR A 193 0.94 -12.92 6.77
C TYR A 193 -0.25 -13.37 7.62
N ILE A 194 -1.47 -13.27 7.08
CA ILE A 194 -2.70 -13.68 7.76
C ILE A 194 -3.10 -15.04 7.19
N ASN A 195 -3.44 -16.01 8.04
CA ASN A 195 -3.90 -17.32 7.57
C ASN A 195 -5.27 -17.23 6.85
N ALA A 196 -5.71 -18.31 6.22
CA ALA A 196 -6.93 -18.29 5.40
C ALA A 196 -8.18 -17.85 6.20
N ASP A 197 -8.37 -18.39 7.40
CA ASP A 197 -9.50 -18.05 8.27
C ASP A 197 -9.46 -16.59 8.72
N GLY A 198 -8.27 -16.08 9.05
CA GLY A 198 -8.06 -14.69 9.43
C GLY A 198 -8.35 -13.73 8.28
N ARG A 199 -8.00 -14.07 7.03
CA ARG A 199 -8.35 -13.26 5.86
C ARG A 199 -9.87 -13.20 5.65
N GLN A 200 -10.57 -14.31 5.90
CA GLN A 200 -12.04 -14.31 5.88
C GLN A 200 -12.64 -13.46 7.00
N ALA A 201 -12.06 -13.49 8.20
CA ALA A 201 -12.49 -12.65 9.32
C ALA A 201 -12.29 -11.14 9.06
N VAL A 202 -11.14 -10.77 8.46
CA VAL A 202 -10.87 -9.40 8.00
C VAL A 202 -11.92 -8.96 6.98
N LEU A 203 -12.15 -9.76 5.93
CA LEU A 203 -13.15 -9.45 4.91
C LEU A 203 -14.55 -9.33 5.52
N HIS A 204 -14.92 -10.26 6.41
CA HIS A 204 -16.21 -10.25 7.09
C HIS A 204 -16.44 -8.97 7.91
N THR A 205 -15.41 -8.52 8.63
CA THR A 205 -15.46 -7.25 9.38
C THR A 205 -15.71 -6.05 8.45
N ILE A 206 -15.04 -6.02 7.30
CA ILE A 206 -15.22 -4.97 6.30
C ILE A 206 -16.61 -5.06 5.64
N ASP A 207 -17.09 -6.28 5.34
CA ASP A 207 -18.44 -6.52 4.80
C ASP A 207 -19.54 -6.03 5.77
N GLN A 208 -19.38 -6.27 7.08
CA GLN A 208 -20.30 -5.78 8.10
C GLN A 208 -20.34 -4.25 8.15
N LEU A 209 -19.18 -3.60 8.06
CA LEU A 209 -19.10 -2.14 8.01
C LEU A 209 -19.74 -1.60 6.72
N GLY A 210 -19.41 -2.20 5.58
CA GLY A 210 -19.92 -1.84 4.26
C GLY A 210 -21.44 -2.04 4.10
N ALA A 211 -22.05 -2.89 4.93
CA ALA A 211 -23.51 -3.03 5.02
C ALA A 211 -24.20 -1.81 5.67
N THR A 212 -23.45 -0.99 6.40
CA THR A 212 -23.99 0.15 7.18
C THR A 212 -23.50 1.52 6.71
N ARG A 213 -22.43 1.57 5.91
CA ARG A 213 -21.90 2.80 5.31
C ARG A 213 -21.24 2.52 3.98
N ASP A 214 -21.24 3.52 3.10
CA ASP A 214 -20.46 3.47 1.87
C ASP A 214 -18.96 3.54 2.20
N LEU A 215 -18.19 2.67 1.55
CA LEU A 215 -16.74 2.57 1.68
C LEU A 215 -16.12 1.85 0.48
N ASP A 216 -14.80 1.91 0.37
CA ASP A 216 -14.00 1.10 -0.54
C ASP A 216 -12.93 0.31 0.20
N PHE A 217 -12.65 -0.90 -0.29
CA PHE A 217 -11.54 -1.74 0.14
C PHE A 217 -10.64 -2.07 -1.04
N ILE A 218 -9.40 -1.59 -1.00
CA ILE A 218 -8.39 -1.80 -2.03
C ILE A 218 -7.38 -2.84 -1.55
N THR A 219 -7.22 -3.92 -2.31
CA THR A 219 -6.17 -4.92 -2.04
C THR A 219 -5.13 -4.87 -3.13
N PHE A 220 -3.86 -4.76 -2.73
CA PHE A 220 -2.71 -4.95 -3.61
C PHE A 220 -1.90 -6.16 -3.15
N GLU A 221 -2.34 -7.33 -3.59
CA GLU A 221 -1.99 -8.63 -3.02
C GLU A 221 -1.73 -9.66 -4.13
N GLU A 222 -1.04 -10.75 -3.82
CA GLU A 222 -1.04 -11.90 -4.73
C GLU A 222 -2.44 -12.55 -4.74
N PRO A 223 -2.99 -12.94 -5.90
CA PRO A 223 -4.38 -13.42 -6.01
C PRO A 223 -4.79 -14.52 -5.02
N ARG A 224 -3.86 -15.42 -4.63
CA ARG A 224 -4.14 -16.48 -3.65
C ARG A 224 -4.52 -15.98 -2.25
N PHE A 225 -4.16 -14.73 -1.91
CA PHE A 225 -4.50 -14.12 -0.62
C PHE A 225 -5.84 -13.37 -0.67
N THR A 226 -6.42 -13.17 -1.85
CA THR A 226 -7.70 -12.47 -2.04
C THR A 226 -8.70 -13.33 -2.83
N PRO A 227 -9.07 -14.54 -2.35
CA PRO A 227 -9.91 -15.48 -3.10
C PRO A 227 -11.34 -14.98 -3.38
N TRP A 228 -11.75 -13.85 -2.81
CA TRP A 228 -13.02 -13.17 -3.09
C TRP A 228 -12.97 -12.25 -4.32
N VAL A 229 -11.79 -12.07 -4.92
CA VAL A 229 -11.63 -11.35 -6.18
C VAL A 229 -11.43 -12.35 -7.29
N GLU A 230 -12.10 -12.15 -8.43
CA GLU A 230 -11.79 -12.89 -9.63
C GLU A 230 -10.33 -12.63 -10.04
N SER A 231 -9.54 -13.70 -10.17
CA SER A 231 -8.17 -13.60 -10.66
C SER A 231 -8.17 -13.15 -12.12
N ALA A 232 -7.28 -12.23 -12.48
CA ALA A 232 -7.08 -11.90 -13.89
C ALA A 232 -6.65 -13.13 -14.70
N ASP A 233 -6.83 -13.09 -16.03
CA ASP A 233 -6.41 -14.18 -16.93
C ASP A 233 -4.94 -14.52 -16.68
N ALA A 234 -4.64 -15.80 -16.42
CA ALA A 234 -3.29 -16.30 -16.17
C ALA A 234 -2.30 -15.88 -17.28
N ARG A 235 -2.77 -15.72 -18.52
CA ARG A 235 -1.95 -15.24 -19.65
C ARG A 235 -1.39 -13.83 -19.41
N VAL A 236 -2.08 -12.99 -18.64
CA VAL A 236 -1.58 -11.67 -18.25
C VAL A 236 -0.40 -11.81 -17.28
N PHE A 237 -0.47 -12.76 -16.35
CA PHE A 237 0.62 -13.06 -15.42
C PHE A 237 1.84 -13.63 -16.16
N ASP A 238 1.61 -14.50 -17.15
CA ASP A 238 2.66 -15.15 -17.92
C ASP A 238 3.57 -14.15 -18.66
N ASN A 239 3.01 -13.00 -19.07
CA ASN A 239 3.76 -11.92 -19.72
C ASN A 239 4.83 -11.28 -18.82
N TYR A 240 4.74 -11.46 -17.51
CA TYR A 240 5.58 -10.76 -16.52
C TYR A 240 6.36 -11.71 -15.60
N LEU A 241 6.47 -12.99 -16.00
CA LEU A 241 7.28 -13.96 -15.28
C LEU A 241 8.74 -13.51 -15.18
N GLY A 242 9.30 -13.62 -13.98
CA GLY A 242 10.69 -13.23 -13.70
C GLY A 242 10.88 -11.75 -13.33
N GLU A 243 9.86 -10.91 -13.42
CA GLU A 243 9.94 -9.50 -13.00
C GLU A 243 9.59 -9.26 -11.52
N GLY A 244 9.21 -10.31 -10.80
CA GLY A 244 8.71 -10.29 -9.42
C GLY A 244 7.46 -11.17 -9.29
N THR A 245 6.94 -11.35 -8.08
CA THR A 245 5.63 -12.00 -7.90
C THR A 245 4.54 -11.04 -8.36
N PRO A 246 3.83 -11.32 -9.48
CA PRO A 246 2.85 -10.38 -9.99
C PRO A 246 1.76 -10.17 -8.95
N THR A 247 1.43 -8.91 -8.71
CA THR A 247 0.51 -8.49 -7.66
C THR A 247 -0.76 -7.97 -8.30
N GLN A 248 -1.92 -8.43 -7.86
CA GLN A 248 -3.20 -7.97 -8.35
C GLN A 248 -3.67 -6.78 -7.51
N LEU A 249 -4.02 -5.70 -8.19
CA LEU A 249 -4.72 -4.56 -7.63
C LEU A 249 -6.22 -4.78 -7.81
N SER A 250 -6.99 -4.63 -6.74
CA SER A 250 -8.44 -4.86 -6.78
C SER A 250 -9.16 -3.85 -5.93
N LEU A 251 -10.38 -3.52 -6.33
CA LEU A 251 -11.26 -2.59 -5.64
C LEU A 251 -12.56 -3.32 -5.31
N ARG A 252 -12.95 -3.28 -4.05
CA ARG A 252 -14.27 -3.68 -3.59
C ARG A 252 -15.00 -2.46 -3.06
N SER A 253 -16.19 -2.20 -3.58
CA SER A 253 -16.97 -1.00 -3.28
C SER A 253 -18.30 -1.38 -2.65
N TRP A 254 -18.68 -0.70 -1.57
CA TRP A 254 -20.01 -0.82 -0.98
C TRP A 254 -20.77 0.47 -1.23
N ARG A 255 -21.94 0.36 -1.85
CA ARG A 255 -22.87 1.47 -2.09
C ARG A 255 -24.26 1.02 -1.67
N GLY A 256 -24.83 1.70 -0.68
CA GLY A 256 -26.15 1.33 -0.11
C GLY A 256 -26.20 -0.10 0.42
N GLY A 257 -25.09 -0.60 0.99
CA GLY A 257 -24.97 -1.97 1.51
C GLY A 257 -24.72 -3.06 0.45
N VAL A 258 -24.63 -2.71 -0.83
CA VAL A 258 -24.34 -3.66 -1.91
C VAL A 258 -22.85 -3.62 -2.25
N ALA A 259 -22.20 -4.79 -2.19
CA ALA A 259 -20.79 -4.95 -2.52
C ALA A 259 -20.59 -5.32 -3.99
N THR A 260 -19.70 -4.59 -4.69
CA THR A 260 -19.17 -4.97 -6.00
C THR A 260 -17.65 -5.13 -5.89
N THR A 261 -17.08 -6.12 -6.58
CA THR A 261 -15.62 -6.38 -6.54
C THR A 261 -15.08 -6.42 -7.96
N THR A 262 -14.02 -5.66 -8.22
CA THR A 262 -13.43 -5.50 -9.54
C THR A 262 -11.90 -5.70 -9.48
N PRO A 263 -11.33 -6.61 -10.28
CA PRO A 263 -9.89 -6.64 -10.50
C PRO A 263 -9.50 -5.46 -11.40
N LEU A 264 -8.67 -4.55 -10.89
CA LEU A 264 -8.30 -3.32 -11.59
C LEU A 264 -7.06 -3.49 -12.47
N ALA A 265 -6.03 -4.17 -11.96
CA ALA A 265 -4.75 -4.28 -12.63
C ALA A 265 -3.92 -5.46 -12.14
N ILE A 266 -2.96 -5.87 -12.96
CA ILE A 266 -1.77 -6.61 -12.52
C ILE A 266 -0.60 -5.63 -12.49
N ALA A 267 0.22 -5.66 -11.45
CA ALA A 267 1.33 -4.73 -11.31
C ALA A 267 2.57 -5.39 -10.70
N HIS A 268 3.70 -4.71 -10.89
CA HIS A 268 4.95 -5.04 -10.22
C HIS A 268 4.77 -4.92 -8.69
N PRO A 269 5.26 -5.85 -7.85
CA PRO A 269 5.06 -5.84 -6.38
C PRO A 269 5.63 -4.60 -5.65
N HIS A 270 6.46 -3.81 -6.35
CA HIS A 270 7.06 -2.57 -5.88
C HIS A 270 6.68 -1.34 -6.70
N GLY A 271 5.67 -1.44 -7.58
CA GLY A 271 5.07 -0.31 -8.30
C GLY A 271 5.83 0.20 -9.53
N ARG A 272 6.77 -0.57 -10.09
CA ARG A 272 7.55 -0.17 -11.28
C ARG A 272 6.75 -0.12 -12.57
N TRP A 273 5.74 -0.97 -12.69
CA TRP A 273 4.85 -1.03 -13.83
C TRP A 273 3.46 -1.49 -13.41
N ILE A 274 2.47 -1.17 -14.22
CA ILE A 274 1.07 -1.58 -14.07
C ILE A 274 0.47 -1.96 -15.43
N HIS A 275 -0.26 -3.07 -15.48
CA HIS A 275 -1.11 -3.51 -16.58
C HIS A 275 -2.57 -3.35 -16.16
N TRP A 276 -3.26 -2.37 -16.71
CA TRP A 276 -4.66 -2.09 -16.38
C TRP A 276 -5.62 -3.06 -17.08
N LEU A 277 -6.63 -3.57 -16.37
CA LEU A 277 -7.52 -4.62 -16.87
C LEU A 277 -8.83 -4.09 -17.46
N GLU A 278 -9.41 -3.02 -16.89
CA GLU A 278 -10.66 -2.45 -17.42
C GLU A 278 -10.40 -1.80 -18.80
N GLU A 279 -11.28 -2.07 -19.77
CA GLU A 279 -11.31 -1.31 -21.02
C GLU A 279 -11.87 0.07 -20.74
N ASN A 280 -11.05 1.10 -20.88
CA ASN A 280 -11.56 2.46 -20.89
C ASN A 280 -12.13 2.75 -22.28
N HIS A 281 -13.46 2.71 -22.41
CA HIS A 281 -14.15 3.37 -23.50
C HIS A 281 -14.02 4.88 -23.30
N GLY A 282 -12.90 5.44 -23.78
CA GLY A 282 -12.70 6.89 -23.85
C GLY A 282 -13.71 7.56 -24.79
#